data_AF-A0A3B9J675-F1
#
_entry.id   AF-A0A3B9J675-F1
#
_cell.length_a   1.000
_cell.length_b   1.000
_cell.length_c   1.000
_cell.angle_alpha   90.00
_cell.angle_beta   90.00
_cell.angle_gamma   90.00
#
_symmetry.space_group_name_H-M   'P 1'
#
loop_
_entity.id
_entity.type
_entity.pdbx_description
1 polymer ?
#
loop_
_entity_poly.entity_id
_entity_poly.type
_entity_poly.pdbx_seq_one_letter_code
_entity_poly.pdbx_strand_id
1 'polypeptide(L)'
;MLVYDGECTFCCRCAAWVEQRASIPMSPGTEPDLDRMNLSKSDAKRSLWWIEGDLRLAGHKAVAKTLRRLGGIWRVLGVVMMIPPVSWIAAIGYRLVAANRHRLTRL
;
A
#
# COMPACT_ATOMS: atom_id res chain seq x y z
N MET A 1 -0.17 5.28 -9.29
CA MET A 1 0.94 4.33 -9.12
C MET A 1 0.95 3.83 -7.68
N LEU A 2 0.90 2.52 -7.48
CA LEU A 2 1.04 1.87 -6.19
C LEU A 2 2.51 1.47 -6.01
N VAL A 3 3.20 2.06 -5.03
CA VAL A 3 4.61 1.75 -4.75
C VAL A 3 4.69 0.93 -3.47
N TYR A 4 5.37 -0.21 -3.53
CA TYR A 4 5.56 -1.13 -2.41
C TYR A 4 7.02 -1.58 -2.31
N ASP A 5 7.37 -2.21 -1.19
CA ASP A 5 8.69 -2.79 -0.98
C ASP A 5 8.84 -4.13 -1.70
N GLY A 6 9.60 -4.17 -2.79
CA GLY A 6 9.87 -5.37 -3.57
C GLY A 6 10.73 -6.44 -2.86
N GLU A 7 11.41 -6.08 -1.78
CA GLU A 7 12.16 -7.05 -0.95
C GLU A 7 11.27 -7.71 0.11
N CYS A 8 10.05 -7.21 0.32
CA CYS A 8 9.12 -7.75 1.32
C CYS A 8 8.15 -8.76 0.71
N THR A 9 8.33 -10.05 1.03
CA THR A 9 7.48 -11.16 0.55
C THR A 9 5.98 -10.90 0.78
N PHE A 10 5.60 -10.39 1.95
CA PHE A 10 4.21 -10.05 2.26
C PHE A 10 3.68 -8.95 1.33
N CYS A 11 4.45 -7.89 1.11
CA CYS A 11 4.07 -6.80 0.21
C CYS A 11 3.92 -7.30 -1.23
N CYS A 12 4.85 -8.13 -1.71
CA CYS A 12 4.79 -8.74 -3.04
C CYS A 12 3.55 -9.63 -3.21
N ARG A 13 3.20 -10.44 -2.20
CA ARG A 13 1.97 -11.26 -2.22
C ARG A 13 0.71 -10.40 -2.28
N CYS A 14 0.65 -9.33 -1.49
CA CYS A 14 -0.46 -8.38 -1.54
C CYS A 14 -0.54 -7.68 -2.90
N ALA A 15 0.59 -7.25 -3.47
CA ALA A 15 0.64 -6.60 -4.78
C ALA A 15 0.13 -7.54 -5.88
N ALA A 16 0.59 -8.79 -5.92
CA ALA A 16 0.11 -9.81 -6.87
C ALA A 16 -1.40 -10.07 -6.72
N TRP A 17 -1.92 -10.12 -5.48
CA TRP A 17 -3.35 -10.29 -5.23
C TRP A 17 -4.19 -9.11 -5.77
N VAL A 18 -3.67 -7.88 -5.70
CA VAL A 18 -4.30 -6.68 -6.25
C VAL A 18 -4.22 -6.68 -7.77
N GLU A 19 -3.07 -7.01 -8.36
CA GLU A 19 -2.85 -7.08 -9.81
C GLU A 19 -3.82 -8.05 -10.49
N GLN A 20 -4.10 -9.19 -9.85
CA GLN A 20 -5.10 -10.15 -10.33
C GLN A 20 -6.55 -9.62 -10.35
N ARG A 21 -6.85 -8.53 -9.64
CA ARG A 21 -8.22 -8.01 -9.44
C ARG A 21 -8.47 -6.68 -10.12
N ALA A 22 -7.44 -5.87 -10.33
CA ALA A 22 -7.55 -4.61 -11.04
C ALA A 22 -6.25 -4.26 -11.74
N SER A 23 -6.38 -3.67 -12.93
CA SER A 23 -5.26 -3.03 -13.62
C SER A 23 -4.92 -1.71 -12.93
N ILE A 24 -3.97 -1.78 -12.00
CA ILE A 24 -3.43 -0.64 -11.27
C ILE A 24 -1.93 -0.56 -11.61
N PRO A 25 -1.42 0.59 -12.07
CA PRO A 25 0.02 0.75 -12.24
C PRO A 25 0.73 0.55 -10.90
N MET A 26 1.72 -0.36 -10.86
CA MET A 26 2.49 -0.68 -9.66
C MET A 26 4.00 -0.55 -9.89
N SER A 27 4.74 -0.29 -8.81
CA SER A 27 6.20 -0.33 -8.79
C SER A 27 6.68 -1.04 -7.51
N PRO A 28 7.63 -1.99 -7.62
CA PRO A 28 8.24 -2.65 -6.48
C PRO A 28 9.31 -1.79 -5.78
N GLY A 29 9.34 -0.47 -6.05
CA GLY A 29 10.30 0.45 -5.43
C GLY A 29 11.70 0.39 -6.03
N THR A 30 11.80 0.23 -7.35
CA THR A 30 13.09 0.32 -8.06
C THR A 30 13.63 1.76 -8.03
N GLU A 31 14.95 1.95 -8.04
CA GLU A 31 15.54 3.31 -8.03
C GLU A 31 14.96 4.22 -9.12
N PRO A 32 14.87 3.80 -10.40
CA PRO A 32 14.34 4.66 -11.45
C PRO A 32 12.89 5.10 -11.21
N ASP A 33 12.06 4.23 -10.62
CA ASP A 33 10.67 4.55 -10.32
C ASP A 33 10.56 5.49 -9.11
N LEU A 34 11.37 5.24 -8.09
CA LEU A 34 11.40 6.06 -6.87
C LEU A 34 11.87 7.48 -7.17
N ASP A 35 12.91 7.63 -8.00
CA ASP A 35 13.42 8.93 -8.44
C ASP A 35 12.33 9.72 -9.20
N ARG A 36 11.61 9.07 -10.11
CA ARG A 36 10.47 9.67 -10.83
C ARG A 36 9.34 10.13 -9.91
N MET A 37 9.18 9.46 -8.77
CA MET A 37 8.12 9.75 -7.80
C MET A 37 8.61 10.59 -6.61
N ASN A 38 9.86 11.05 -6.66
CA ASN A 38 10.53 11.80 -5.60
C ASN A 38 10.41 11.11 -4.22
N LEU A 39 10.58 9.78 -4.23
CA LEU A 39 10.58 8.92 -3.05
C LEU A 39 11.99 8.35 -2.87
N SER A 40 12.39 8.11 -1.62
CA SER A 40 13.64 7.39 -1.35
C SER A 40 13.38 5.88 -1.21
N LYS A 41 14.44 5.07 -1.32
CA LYS A 41 14.37 3.63 -0.97
C LYS A 41 13.87 3.41 0.45
N SER A 42 14.26 4.25 1.40
CA SER A 42 13.82 4.13 2.78
C SER A 42 12.32 4.45 2.93
N ASP A 43 11.75 5.34 2.13
CA ASP A 43 10.31 5.60 2.11
C ASP A 43 9.51 4.40 1.60
N ALA A 44 9.97 3.77 0.51
CA ALA A 44 9.36 2.56 -0.05
C ALA A 44 9.43 1.39 0.92
N LYS A 45 10.59 1.22 1.60
CA LYS A 45 10.74 0.24 2.67
C LYS A 45 9.87 0.57 3.87
N ARG A 46 9.68 1.83 4.22
CA ARG A 46 8.94 2.25 5.42
C ARG A 46 7.44 2.05 5.28
N SER A 47 6.87 2.32 4.11
CA SER A 47 5.42 2.28 3.92
C SER A 47 5.00 2.00 2.49
N LEU A 48 3.76 1.54 2.34
CA LEU A 48 3.08 1.46 1.05
C LEU A 48 2.68 2.87 0.62
N TRP A 49 2.89 3.22 -0.65
CA TRP A 49 2.53 4.52 -1.18
C TRP A 49 1.55 4.43 -2.35
N TRP A 50 0.62 5.37 -2.40
CA TRP A 50 -0.20 5.66 -3.57
C TRP A 50 0.15 7.05 -4.08
N ILE A 51 0.62 7.13 -5.32
CA ILE A 51 1.00 8.37 -6.01
C ILE A 51 0.07 8.59 -7.20
N GLU A 52 -0.56 9.75 -7.29
CA GLU A 52 -1.47 10.14 -8.36
C GLU A 52 -1.43 11.66 -8.57
N GLY A 53 -0.61 12.12 -9.52
CA GLY A 53 -0.28 13.55 -9.62
C GLY A 53 0.34 14.04 -8.31
N ASP A 54 -0.18 15.13 -7.77
CA ASP A 54 0.26 15.70 -6.48
C ASP A 54 -0.27 14.93 -5.26
N LEU A 55 -1.22 14.00 -5.45
CA LEU A 55 -1.76 13.20 -4.35
C LEU A 55 -0.76 12.13 -3.93
N ARG A 56 -0.27 12.25 -2.69
CA ARG A 56 0.62 11.27 -2.05
C ARG A 56 -0.04 10.72 -0.79
N LEU A 57 -0.37 9.43 -0.79
CA LEU A 57 -0.95 8.74 0.36
C LEU A 57 0.00 7.64 0.82
N ALA A 58 0.21 7.52 2.12
CA ALA A 58 1.06 6.50 2.72
C ALA A 58 0.27 5.54 3.61
N GLY A 59 0.78 4.32 3.75
CA GLY A 59 0.30 3.29 4.65
C GLY A 59 -1.17 2.95 4.48
N HIS A 60 -1.94 2.97 5.57
CA HIS A 60 -3.37 2.62 5.54
C HIS A 60 -4.20 3.48 4.56
N LYS A 61 -3.81 4.73 4.31
CA LYS A 61 -4.49 5.59 3.31
C LYS A 61 -4.23 5.11 1.89
N ALA A 62 -3.01 4.65 1.60
CA ALA A 62 -2.68 4.01 0.32
C ALA A 62 -3.49 2.71 0.14
N VAL A 63 -3.56 1.88 1.19
CA VAL A 63 -4.38 0.65 1.19
C VAL A 63 -5.85 0.97 0.89
N ALA A 64 -6.44 1.93 1.61
CA ALA A 64 -7.81 2.35 1.40
C ALA A 64 -8.07 2.83 -0.03
N LYS A 65 -7.15 3.61 -0.61
CA LYS A 65 -7.23 4.06 -2.00
C LYS A 65 -7.12 2.89 -2.99
N THR A 66 -6.25 1.92 -2.75
CA THR A 66 -6.14 0.69 -3.54
C THR A 66 -7.44 -0.11 -3.50
N LEU A 67 -8.03 -0.32 -2.32
CA LEU A 67 -9.33 -1.02 -2.18
C LEU A 67 -10.46 -0.28 -2.90
N ARG A 68 -10.45 1.06 -2.88
CA ARG A 68 -11.40 1.87 -3.66
C ARG A 68 -11.25 1.70 -5.16
N ARG A 69 -10.03 1.44 -5.65
CA ARG A 69 -9.74 1.18 -7.07
C ARG A 69 -10.10 -0.24 -7.51
N LEU A 70 -10.08 -1.21 -6.59
CA LEU A 70 -10.57 -2.57 -6.86
C LEU A 70 -12.08 -2.63 -7.18
N GLY A 71 -12.87 -1.68 -6.70
CA GLY A 71 -14.31 -1.63 -6.98
C GLY A 71 -15.12 -2.66 -6.17
N GLY A 72 -16.42 -2.79 -6.51
CA GLY A 72 -17.34 -3.72 -5.86
C GLY A 72 -17.37 -3.61 -4.33
N ILE A 73 -17.37 -4.74 -3.64
CA ILE A 73 -17.36 -4.81 -2.17
C ILE A 73 -16.09 -4.19 -1.56
N TRP A 74 -14.96 -4.25 -2.27
CA TRP A 74 -13.68 -3.67 -1.82
C TRP A 74 -13.73 -2.16 -1.78
N ARG A 75 -14.51 -1.51 -2.65
CA ARG A 75 -14.70 -0.06 -2.60
C ARG A 75 -15.38 0.36 -1.30
N VAL A 76 -16.37 -0.40 -0.84
CA VAL A 76 -17.05 -0.15 0.43
C VAL A 76 -16.05 -0.29 1.58
N LEU A 77 -15.25 -1.37 1.61
CA LEU A 77 -14.21 -1.55 2.63
C LEU A 77 -13.19 -0.41 2.63
N GLY A 78 -12.72 0.02 1.47
CA GLY A 78 -11.79 1.14 1.36
C GLY A 78 -12.37 2.48 1.82
N VAL A 79 -13.69 2.70 1.68
CA VAL A 79 -14.37 3.88 2.23
C VAL A 79 -14.51 3.75 3.74
N VAL A 80 -14.98 2.62 4.25
CA VAL A 80 -15.16 2.37 5.68
C VAL A 80 -13.83 2.50 6.45
N MET A 81 -12.71 2.04 5.87
CA MET A 81 -11.37 2.22 6.44
C MET A 81 -10.95 3.68 6.65
N MET A 82 -11.62 4.64 6.01
CA MET A 82 -11.34 6.07 6.16
C MET A 82 -12.25 6.76 7.19
N ILE A 83 -13.27 6.06 7.70
CA ILE A 83 -14.28 6.62 8.63
C ILE A 83 -13.87 6.30 10.08
N PRO A 84 -13.80 7.29 10.99
CA PRO A 84 -13.62 7.02 12.42
C PRO A 84 -14.80 6.23 13.00
N PRO A 85 -14.59 5.26 13.92
CA PRO A 85 -13.32 4.90 14.56
C PRO A 85 -12.48 3.86 13.78
N VAL A 86 -13.01 3.30 12.69
CA VAL A 86 -12.34 2.24 11.90
C VAL A 86 -10.99 2.70 11.36
N SER A 87 -10.87 3.96 10.96
CA SER A 87 -9.60 4.54 10.50
C SER A 87 -8.48 4.46 11.55
N TRP A 88 -8.80 4.61 12.84
CA TRP A 88 -7.81 4.50 13.91
C TRP A 88 -7.35 3.05 14.10
N ILE A 89 -8.30 2.10 14.05
CA ILE A 89 -8.00 0.67 14.10
C ILE A 89 -7.15 0.27 12.90
N ALA A 90 -7.49 0.74 11.71
CA ALA A 90 -6.71 0.49 10.49
C ALA A 90 -5.29 1.06 10.60
N ALA A 91 -5.11 2.24 11.20
CA ALA A 91 -3.80 2.81 11.45
C ALA A 91 -2.98 2.01 12.47
N ILE A 92 -3.62 1.45 13.50
CA ILE A 92 -2.96 0.55 14.47
C ILE A 92 -2.58 -0.77 13.80
N GLY A 93 -3.52 -1.41 13.09
CA GLY A 93 -3.28 -2.64 12.34
C GLY A 93 -2.16 -2.49 11.33
N TYR A 94 -2.15 -1.40 10.57
CA TYR A 94 -1.06 -1.09 9.64
C TYR A 94 0.28 -0.95 10.37
N ARG A 95 0.34 -0.26 11.52
CA ARG A 95 1.56 -0.13 12.31
C ARG A 95 2.07 -1.47 12.82
N LEU A 96 1.18 -2.35 13.28
CA LEU A 96 1.54 -3.70 13.72
C LEU A 96 2.09 -4.52 12.55
N VAL A 97 1.47 -4.48 11.38
CA VAL A 97 1.98 -5.14 10.17
C VAL A 97 3.33 -4.58 9.75
N ALA A 98 3.48 -3.26 9.72
CA ALA A 98 4.74 -2.60 9.36
C ALA A 98 5.86 -2.93 10.36
N ALA A 99 5.56 -3.00 11.65
CA ALA A 99 6.52 -3.39 12.69
C ALA A 99 6.89 -4.88 12.60
N ASN A 100 5.94 -5.74 12.20
CA ASN A 100 6.15 -7.18 12.07
C ASN A 100 6.55 -7.62 10.65
N ARG A 101 6.76 -6.70 9.70
CA ARG A 101 7.04 -7.03 8.30
C ARG A 101 8.22 -7.99 8.12
N HIS A 102 9.24 -7.88 8.97
CA HIS A 102 10.42 -8.76 8.97
C HIS A 102 10.10 -10.20 9.44
N ARG A 103 9.04 -10.38 10.25
CA ARG A 103 8.54 -11.69 10.68
C ARG A 103 7.54 -12.26 9.67
N LEU A 104 6.75 -11.39 9.05
CA LEU A 104 5.78 -11.75 8.00
C LEU A 104 6.45 -12.18 6.68
N THR A 105 7.75 -11.93 6.52
CA THR A 105 8.56 -12.47 5.41
C THR A 105 8.62 -14.01 5.39
N ARG A 106 8.30 -14.70 6.50
CA ARG A 106 8.31 -16.18 6.61
C ARG A 106 6.95 -16.87 6.37
N LEU A 107 5.87 -16.13 6.08
CA LEU A 107 4.55 -16.70 5.77
C LEU A 107 4.29 -16.76 4.26
#